data_AF-A0A1C3NUT9-F1
#
_entry.id   AF-A0A1C3NUT9-F1
#
_cell.length_a   1.000
_cell.length_b   1.000
_cell.length_c   1.000
_cell.angle_alpha   90.00
_cell.angle_beta   90.00
_cell.angle_gamma   90.00
#
_symmetry.space_group_name_H-M   'P 1'
#
loop_
_entity.id
_entity.type
_entity.pdbx_description
1 polymer ?
#
loop_
_entity_poly.entity_id
_entity_poly.type
_entity_poly.pdbx_seq_one_letter_code
_entity_poly.pdbx_strand_id
1 'polypeptide(L)'
;MPDAGGTARQHLVTFCGKCSCGCPQLFVDHDAPAERRIVLVDDFGQQVQMSVDQLHAIIDQAQSGELERILDSALTVAPGI
;
A
#
# COMPACT_ATOMS: atom_id res chain seq x y z
N MET A 1 -21.08 7.77 8.42
CA MET A 1 -20.16 8.88 8.76
C MET A 1 -19.24 9.06 7.57
N PRO A 2 -19.14 10.26 6.96
CA PRO A 2 -18.17 10.52 5.91
C PRO A 2 -16.84 10.92 6.57
N ASP A 3 -15.76 10.24 6.22
CA ASP A 3 -14.43 10.56 6.75
C ASP A 3 -13.99 11.96 6.29
N ALA A 4 -13.35 12.68 7.20
CA ALA A 4 -12.95 14.07 7.07
C ALA A 4 -11.89 14.25 5.97
N GLY A 5 -12.33 14.45 4.72
CA GLY A 5 -11.38 14.67 3.62
C GLY A 5 -11.94 14.66 2.20
N GLY A 6 -13.19 15.06 1.96
CA GLY A 6 -13.66 15.67 0.70
C GLY A 6 -13.28 15.04 -0.66
N THR A 7 -13.00 13.73 -0.74
CA THR A 7 -12.72 12.98 -1.97
C THR A 7 -13.39 11.61 -1.87
N ALA A 8 -14.04 11.17 -2.94
CA ALA A 8 -14.76 9.90 -2.97
C ALA A 8 -13.76 8.72 -3.03
N ARG A 9 -13.10 8.43 -1.91
CA ARG A 9 -12.19 7.29 -1.79
C ARG A 9 -12.98 6.01 -1.60
N GLN A 10 -12.89 5.12 -2.58
CA GLN A 10 -13.43 3.77 -2.50
C GLN A 10 -12.41 2.86 -1.81
N HIS A 11 -12.78 2.30 -0.66
CA HIS A 11 -11.99 1.26 0.00
C HIS A 11 -11.98 -0.03 -0.83
N LEU A 12 -10.82 -0.66 -0.95
CA LEU A 12 -10.65 -1.93 -1.66
C LEU A 12 -10.34 -3.09 -0.72
N VAL A 13 -9.32 -2.93 0.13
CA VAL A 13 -8.80 -4.02 0.96
C VAL A 13 -8.09 -3.49 2.20
N THR A 14 -8.15 -4.26 3.28
CA THR A 14 -7.40 -4.04 4.52
C THR A 14 -6.40 -5.18 4.70
N PHE A 15 -5.13 -4.84 4.93
CA PHE A 15 -4.04 -5.80 5.11
C PHE A 15 -3.78 -6.04 6.60
N CYS A 16 -4.56 -6.91 7.24
CA CYS A 16 -4.35 -7.26 8.64
C CYS A 16 -3.66 -8.63 8.79
N GLY A 17 -2.75 -8.70 9.76
CA GLY A 17 -2.21 -9.96 10.28
C GLY A 17 -3.11 -10.55 11.37
N LYS A 18 -2.51 -10.92 12.51
CA LYS A 18 -3.21 -11.59 13.62
C LYS A 18 -4.08 -10.67 14.48
N CYS A 19 -3.92 -9.34 14.38
CA CYS A 19 -4.73 -8.36 15.08
C CYS A 19 -5.39 -7.39 14.10
N SER A 20 -6.48 -6.75 14.54
CA SER A 20 -7.26 -5.77 13.77
C SER A 20 -6.99 -4.32 14.17
N CYS A 21 -5.93 -4.05 14.93
CA CYS A 21 -5.58 -2.70 15.37
C CYS A 21 -4.58 -2.06 14.39
N GLY A 22 -5.02 -1.01 13.67
CA GLY A 22 -4.16 -0.21 12.78
C GLY A 22 -3.59 -1.03 11.63
N CYS A 23 -4.41 -1.39 10.64
CA CYS A 23 -3.91 -2.14 9.49
C CYS A 23 -3.75 -1.21 8.28
N PRO A 24 -2.77 -1.47 7.42
CA PRO A 24 -2.69 -0.80 6.14
C PRO A 24 -3.97 -1.02 5.31
N GLN A 25 -4.37 0.01 4.57
CA GLN A 25 -5.60 0.01 3.77
C GLN A 25 -5.34 0.57 2.38
N LEU A 26 -5.94 -0.05 1.37
CA LEU A 26 -5.86 0.38 -0.03
C LEU A 26 -7.17 1.01 -0.48
N PHE A 27 -7.08 2.12 -1.20
CA PHE A 27 -8.21 2.86 -1.74
C PHE A 27 -7.98 3.26 -3.21
N VAL A 28 -9.09 3.51 -3.91
CA VAL A 28 -9.11 4.28 -5.17
C VAL A 28 -9.69 5.66 -4.88
N ASP A 29 -8.96 6.72 -5.22
CA ASP A 29 -9.43 8.09 -5.18
C ASP A 29 -9.90 8.51 -6.59
N HIS A 30 -11.22 8.50 -6.81
CA HIS A 30 -11.80 8.79 -8.13
C HIS A 30 -11.64 10.25 -8.56
N ASP A 31 -11.42 11.15 -7.61
CA ASP A 31 -11.26 12.58 -7.85
C ASP A 31 -9.79 12.97 -8.07
N ALA A 32 -8.85 12.05 -7.81
CA ALA A 32 -7.43 12.28 -7.98
C ALA A 32 -6.98 12.20 -9.46
N PRO A 33 -5.92 12.95 -9.83
CA PRO A 33 -5.20 12.76 -11.09
C PRO A 33 -4.77 11.30 -11.30
N ALA A 34 -4.63 10.88 -12.55
CA ALA A 34 -4.33 9.47 -12.89
C ALA A 34 -3.03 8.97 -12.24
N GLU A 35 -2.05 9.86 -12.06
CA GLU A 35 -0.77 9.60 -11.42
C GLU A 35 -0.83 9.41 -9.89
N ARG A 36 -1.99 9.67 -9.26
CA ARG A 36 -2.19 9.63 -7.79
C ARG A 36 -3.47 8.90 -7.35
N ARG A 37 -4.07 8.12 -8.25
CA ARG A 37 -5.38 7.50 -8.08
C ARG A 37 -5.42 6.38 -7.03
N ILE A 38 -4.32 5.69 -6.82
CA ILE A 38 -4.22 4.62 -5.83
C ILE A 38 -3.66 5.20 -4.54
N VAL A 39 -4.32 4.95 -3.42
CA VAL A 39 -3.90 5.42 -2.09
C VAL A 39 -3.70 4.22 -1.17
N LEU A 40 -2.46 4.02 -0.70
CA LEU A 40 -2.14 3.10 0.39
C LEU A 40 -1.94 3.92 1.66
N VAL A 41 -2.72 3.63 2.70
CA VAL A 41 -2.60 4.23 4.03
C VAL A 41 -2.00 3.20 4.97
N ASP A 42 -0.92 3.53 5.67
CA ASP A 42 -0.32 2.64 6.67
C ASP A 42 -1.02 2.71 8.04
N ASP A 43 -0.54 1.95 9.00
CA ASP A 43 -1.05 1.87 10.36
C ASP A 43 -0.81 3.14 11.20
N PHE A 44 0.14 3.98 10.79
CA PHE A 44 0.43 5.28 11.39
C PHE A 44 -0.33 6.43 10.73
N GLY A 45 -1.11 6.15 9.68
CA GLY A 45 -1.87 7.13 8.91
C GLY A 45 -1.05 7.85 7.83
N GLN A 46 0.17 7.40 7.54
CA GLN A 46 0.95 7.87 6.40
C GLN A 46 0.32 7.37 5.10
N GLN A 47 0.48 8.15 4.03
CA GLN A 47 -0.18 7.87 2.75
C GLN A 47 0.84 7.86 1.62
N VAL A 48 0.77 6.81 0.81
CA VAL A 48 1.45 6.73 -0.48
C VAL A 48 0.40 6.83 -1.58
N GLN A 49 0.57 7.80 -2.47
CA GLN A 49 -0.26 7.95 -3.67
C GLN A 49 0.53 7.52 -4.90
N MET A 50 -0.10 6.73 -5.78
CA MET A 50 0.54 6.20 -6.98
C MET A 50 -0.47 6.05 -8.12
N SER A 51 0.04 5.87 -9.34
CA SER A 51 -0.81 5.51 -10.48
C SER A 51 -1.27 4.06 -10.41
N VAL A 52 -2.26 3.70 -11.22
CA VAL A 52 -2.69 2.30 -11.39
C VAL A 52 -1.54 1.44 -11.94
N ASP A 53 -0.78 1.96 -12.90
CA ASP A 53 0.35 1.24 -13.51
C ASP A 53 1.47 0.95 -12.50
N GLN A 54 1.72 1.88 -11.58
CA GLN A 54 2.70 1.67 -10.51
C GLN A 54 2.24 0.56 -9.55
N LEU A 55 0.94 0.51 -9.20
CA LEU A 55 0.42 -0.59 -8.39
C LEU A 55 0.54 -1.94 -9.13
N HIS A 56 0.24 -1.99 -10.43
CA HIS A 56 0.43 -3.21 -11.22
C HIS A 56 1.88 -3.67 -11.24
N ALA A 57 2.85 -2.76 -11.40
CA ALA A 57 4.27 -3.12 -11.35
C ALA A 57 4.67 -3.72 -9.99
N ILE A 58 4.14 -3.20 -8.87
CA ILE A 58 4.34 -3.77 -7.53
C ILE A 58 3.74 -5.18 -7.45
N ILE A 59 2.51 -5.36 -7.96
CA ILE A 59 1.82 -6.66 -8.00
C ILE A 59 2.63 -7.67 -8.81
N ASP A 60 3.16 -7.30 -9.97
CA ASP A 60 3.97 -8.20 -10.82
C ASP A 60 5.25 -8.65 -10.10
N GLN A 61 5.92 -7.75 -9.37
CA GLN A 61 7.09 -8.12 -8.56
C GLN A 61 6.73 -9.01 -7.37
N ALA A 62 5.59 -8.78 -6.74
CA ALA A 62 5.09 -9.63 -5.66
C ALA A 62 4.72 -11.04 -6.19
N GLN A 63 4.01 -11.11 -7.32
CA GLN A 63 3.60 -12.39 -7.93
C GLN A 63 4.77 -13.22 -8.46
N SER A 64 5.81 -12.57 -8.98
CA SER A 64 7.04 -13.25 -9.40
C SER A 64 7.95 -13.66 -8.23
N GLY A 65 7.63 -13.24 -7.00
CA GLY A 65 8.47 -13.44 -5.82
C GLY A 65 9.76 -12.61 -5.81
N GLU A 66 9.97 -11.72 -6.78
CA GLU A 66 11.15 -10.85 -6.82
C GLU A 66 11.19 -9.88 -5.64
N LEU A 67 10.03 -9.27 -5.32
CA LEU A 67 9.94 -8.32 -4.22
C LEU A 67 10.30 -8.98 -2.87
N GLU A 68 9.82 -10.20 -2.64
CA GLU A 68 10.13 -10.98 -1.43
C GLU A 68 11.63 -11.30 -1.35
N ARG A 69 12.23 -11.78 -2.46
CA ARG A 69 13.68 -12.07 -2.49
C ARG A 69 14.54 -10.84 -2.20
N ILE A 70 14.20 -9.68 -2.78
CA ILE A 70 14.92 -8.43 -2.53
C ILE A 70 14.77 -8.01 -1.06
N LEU A 71 13.55 -8.08 -0.52
CA LEU A 71 13.27 -7.73 0.87
C LEU A 71 14.05 -8.62 1.85
N ASP A 72 13.97 -9.93 1.68
CA ASP A 72 14.68 -10.89 2.50
C ASP A 72 16.19 -10.67 2.41
N SER A 73 16.72 -10.47 1.20
CA SER A 73 18.15 -10.19 1.02
C SER A 73 18.59 -8.93 1.76
N ALA A 74 17.79 -7.86 1.74
CA ALA A 74 18.08 -6.63 2.46
C ALA A 74 18.05 -6.81 3.99
N LEU A 75 17.12 -7.63 4.49
CA LEU A 75 16.95 -7.85 5.93
C LEU A 75 17.89 -8.92 6.51
N THR A 76 18.27 -9.94 5.72
CA THR A 76 19.18 -11.02 6.14
C THR A 76 20.64 -10.58 6.20
N VAL A 77 20.97 -9.43 5.61
CA VAL A 77 22.29 -8.78 5.73
C VAL A 77 22.44 -8.01 7.06
N ALA A 78 21.37 -7.88 7.86
CA ALA A 78 21.38 -7.19 9.15
C ALA A 78 21.54 -8.05 10.44
N PRO A 79 22.33 -9.15 10.49
CA PRO A 79 22.85 -9.67 11.75
C PRO A 79 24.33 -9.29 11.87
N GLY A 80 24.64 -8.06 12.31
CA GLY A 80 26.05 -7.66 12.42
C GLY A 80 26.41 -6.24 12.85
N ILE A 81 25.48 -5.41 13.30
CA ILE A 81 25.79 -4.22 14.13
C ILE A 81 25.08 -4.37 15.46
#